data_AF-L0J6K3-F1
#
_entry.id   AF-L0J6K3-F1
#
_cell.length_a   1.000
_cell.length_b   1.000
_cell.length_c   1.000
_cell.angle_alpha   90.00
_cell.angle_beta   90.00
_cell.angle_gamma   90.00
#
_symmetry.space_group_name_H-M   'P 1'
#
loop_
_entity.id
_entity.type
_entity.pdbx_description
1 polymer ?
#
loop_
_entity_poly.entity_id
_entity_poly.type
_entity_poly.pdbx_seq_one_letter_code
_entity_poly.pdbx_strand_id
1 'polypeptide(L)'
;MRVSRIFNGVDRVAVEWTILGQRYRLPTMSLMVVSMAGGVAVALLANAWVGLAATAVAAAATVAANWNLNRMDPDGALGETTQLALLWRAARNPYITNTGRR
;
A
#
# COMPACT_ATOMS: atom_id res chain seq x y z
N MET A 1 -23.01 -20.83 -28.03
CA MET A 1 -22.27 -21.13 -26.79
C MET A 1 -22.54 -19.99 -25.81
N ARG A 2 -23.28 -20.25 -24.73
CA ARG A 2 -23.57 -19.22 -23.71
C ARG A 2 -22.36 -19.08 -22.82
N VAL A 3 -21.79 -17.88 -22.73
CA VAL A 3 -20.72 -17.54 -21.79
C VAL A 3 -21.34 -17.56 -20.39
N SER A 4 -21.32 -18.71 -19.74
CA SER A 4 -21.67 -18.84 -18.34
C SER A 4 -20.60 -18.15 -17.51
N ARG A 5 -20.83 -16.89 -17.13
CA ARG A 5 -20.15 -16.33 -15.95
C ARG A 5 -20.76 -17.05 -14.76
N ILE A 6 -20.09 -18.12 -14.34
CA ILE A 6 -20.34 -18.81 -13.07
C ILE A 6 -20.34 -17.73 -11.99
N PHE A 7 -21.47 -17.61 -11.31
CA PHE A 7 -21.65 -16.76 -10.15
C PHE A 7 -20.68 -17.19 -9.05
N ASN A 8 -19.43 -16.74 -9.16
CA ASN A 8 -18.53 -16.72 -8.04
C ASN A 8 -19.09 -15.63 -7.12
N GLY A 9 -19.68 -16.02 -5.99
CA GLY A 9 -20.09 -15.16 -4.88
C GLY A 9 -18.86 -14.52 -4.21
N VAL A 10 -18.03 -13.88 -5.03
CA VAL A 10 -16.83 -13.17 -4.65
C VAL A 10 -17.27 -11.72 -4.54
N ASP A 11 -17.68 -11.36 -3.32
CA ASP A 11 -18.14 -10.01 -2.99
C ASP A 11 -17.01 -8.98 -3.18
N ARG A 12 -15.75 -9.43 -3.19
CA ARG A 12 -14.55 -8.61 -3.44
C ARG A 12 -13.46 -9.40 -4.17
N VAL A 13 -13.05 -8.93 -5.34
CA VAL A 13 -11.85 -9.40 -6.03
C VAL A 13 -10.67 -8.53 -5.59
N ALA A 14 -9.77 -9.10 -4.79
CA ALA A 14 -8.52 -8.42 -4.44
C ALA A 14 -7.56 -8.49 -5.62
N VAL A 15 -7.17 -7.32 -6.16
CA VAL A 15 -6.10 -7.24 -7.17
C VAL A 15 -4.77 -7.14 -6.43
N GLU A 16 -3.95 -8.17 -6.58
CA GLU A 16 -2.65 -8.28 -5.93
C GLU A 16 -1.56 -8.55 -6.95
N TRP A 17 -0.41 -7.91 -6.76
CA TRP A 17 0.80 -8.13 -7.53
C TRP A 17 1.92 -8.59 -6.59
N THR A 18 2.67 -9.60 -6.97
CA THR A 18 3.85 -10.04 -6.20
C THR A 18 5.11 -9.59 -6.92
N ILE A 19 5.86 -8.68 -6.31
CA ILE A 19 7.10 -8.12 -6.87
C ILE A 19 8.17 -8.21 -5.78
N LEU A 20 9.33 -8.80 -6.09
CA LEU A 20 10.44 -8.97 -5.13
C LEU A 20 10.02 -9.67 -3.82
N GLY A 21 9.08 -10.63 -3.90
CA GLY A 21 8.55 -11.34 -2.74
C GLY A 21 7.60 -10.53 -1.85
N GLN A 22 7.31 -9.27 -2.19
CA GLN A 22 6.33 -8.45 -1.49
C GLN A 22 5.00 -8.47 -2.24
N ARG A 23 3.90 -8.43 -1.49
CA ARG A 23 2.57 -8.23 -2.07
C ARG A 23 2.32 -6.74 -2.19
N TYR A 24 1.91 -6.32 -3.37
CA TYR A 24 1.48 -4.98 -3.68
C TYR A 24 -0.01 -5.05 -3.99
N ARG A 25 -0.78 -4.16 -3.37
CA ARG A 25 -2.21 -3.99 -3.65
C ARG A 25 -2.47 -2.61 -4.24
N LEU A 26 -3.71 -2.35 -4.63
CA LEU A 26 -4.10 -1.13 -5.33
C LEU A 26 -3.61 0.16 -4.65
N PRO A 27 -3.76 0.37 -3.32
CA PRO A 27 -3.24 1.57 -2.66
C PRO A 27 -1.73 1.75 -2.83
N THR A 28 -0.93 0.73 -2.53
CA THR A 28 0.54 0.84 -2.65
C THR A 28 0.98 0.99 -4.11
N MET A 29 0.33 0.31 -5.06
CA MET A 29 0.61 0.52 -6.49
C MET A 29 0.27 1.94 -6.93
N SER A 30 -0.86 2.48 -6.46
CA SER A 30 -1.26 3.86 -6.77
C SER A 30 -0.23 4.85 -6.21
N LEU A 31 0.27 4.63 -4.99
CA LEU A 31 1.35 5.44 -4.41
C LEU A 31 2.64 5.39 -5.24
N MET A 32 3.02 4.21 -5.74
CA MET A 32 4.19 4.07 -6.60
C MET A 32 4.03 4.87 -7.90
N VAL A 33 2.88 4.75 -8.58
CA VAL A 33 2.60 5.52 -9.81
C VAL A 33 2.61 7.02 -9.53
N VAL A 34 1.99 7.46 -8.42
CA VAL A 34 1.99 8.88 -8.01
C VAL A 34 3.41 9.36 -7.71
N SER A 35 4.27 8.55 -7.08
CA SER A 35 5.67 8.93 -6.84
C SER A 35 6.45 9.14 -8.13
N MET A 36 6.22 8.31 -9.15
CA MET A 36 6.84 8.47 -10.46
C MET A 36 6.34 9.72 -11.17
N ALA A 37 5.02 9.96 -11.18
CA ALA A 37 4.44 11.17 -11.77
C ALA A 37 4.90 12.45 -11.07
N GLY A 38 4.96 12.44 -9.73
CA GLY A 38 5.46 13.56 -8.93
C GLY A 38 6.94 13.84 -9.21
N GLY A 39 7.75 12.79 -9.36
CA GLY A 39 9.14 12.90 -9.77
C GLY A 39 9.35 13.54 -11.14
N VAL A 40 8.53 13.17 -12.12
CA VAL A 40 8.50 13.81 -13.44
C VAL A 40 8.12 15.29 -13.32
N ALA A 41 7.12 15.64 -12.52
CA ALA A 41 6.75 17.03 -12.29
C ALA A 41 7.91 17.84 -11.67
N VAL A 42 8.62 17.27 -10.69
CA VAL A 42 9.82 17.89 -10.11
C VAL A 42 10.94 18.05 -11.15
N ALA A 43 11.11 17.07 -12.03
CA ALA A 43 12.11 17.15 -13.11
C ALA A 43 11.83 18.32 -14.06
N LEU A 44 10.56 18.57 -14.37
CA LEU A 44 10.12 19.66 -15.24
C LEU A 44 10.28 21.04 -14.58
N LEU A 45 10.11 21.13 -13.26
CA LEU A 45 10.18 22.41 -12.53
C LEU A 45 11.59 22.79 -12.09
N ALA A 46 12.47 21.82 -11.83
CA ALA A 46 13.81 22.06 -11.33
C ALA A 46 14.87 21.59 -12.32
N ASN A 47 15.12 20.29 -12.38
CA ASN A 47 15.98 19.62 -13.35
C ASN A 47 15.85 18.09 -13.22
N ALA A 48 16.30 17.36 -14.23
CA ALA A 48 16.20 15.91 -14.29
C ALA A 48 16.88 15.18 -13.11
N TRP A 49 18.00 15.67 -12.59
CA TRP A 49 18.71 15.04 -11.47
C TRP A 49 17.93 15.15 -10.17
N VAL A 50 17.36 16.32 -9.89
CA VAL A 50 16.50 16.53 -8.72
C VAL A 50 15.21 15.72 -8.84
N GLY A 51 14.60 15.66 -10.02
CA GLY A 51 13.43 14.82 -10.27
C GLY A 51 13.72 13.32 -10.09
N LEU A 52 14.86 12.84 -10.59
CA LEU A 52 15.31 11.46 -10.37
C LEU A 52 15.54 11.17 -8.89
N ALA A 53 16.24 12.05 -8.17
CA ALA A 53 16.46 11.88 -6.74
C ALA A 53 15.14 11.86 -5.96
N ALA A 54 14.22 12.78 -6.25
CA ALA A 54 12.90 12.83 -5.63
C ALA A 54 12.09 11.55 -5.90
N THR A 55 12.11 11.05 -7.13
CA THR A 55 11.45 9.79 -7.50
C THR A 55 12.04 8.62 -6.74
N ALA A 56 13.37 8.52 -6.68
CA ALA A 56 14.06 7.42 -6.00
C ALA A 56 13.75 7.40 -4.51
N VAL A 57 13.76 8.56 -3.84
CA VAL A 57 13.41 8.68 -2.42
C VAL A 57 11.96 8.30 -2.18
N ALA A 58 11.03 8.79 -3.00
CA ALA A 58 9.61 8.49 -2.85
C ALA A 58 9.31 7.00 -3.11
N ALA A 59 9.87 6.41 -4.17
CA ALA A 59 9.74 4.99 -4.47
C ALA A 59 10.32 4.11 -3.35
N ALA A 60 11.50 4.46 -2.83
CA ALA A 60 12.11 3.76 -1.70
C ALA A 60 11.22 3.83 -0.44
N ALA A 61 10.64 4.99 -0.16
CA ALA A 61 9.69 5.16 0.95
C ALA A 61 8.43 4.30 0.76
N THR A 62 7.88 4.21 -0.46
CA THR A 62 6.73 3.36 -0.78
C THR A 62 7.07 1.88 -0.58
N VAL A 63 8.23 1.43 -1.05
CA VAL A 63 8.70 0.04 -0.84
C VAL A 63 8.89 -0.26 0.64
N ALA A 64 9.49 0.65 1.41
CA ALA A 64 9.68 0.48 2.84
C ALA A 64 8.33 0.45 3.60
N ALA A 65 7.36 1.28 3.22
CA ALA A 65 6.01 1.24 3.78
C ALA A 65 5.31 -0.09 3.47
N ASN A 66 5.40 -0.56 2.22
CA ASN A 66 4.84 -1.84 1.80
C ASN A 66 5.46 -3.03 2.53
N TRP A 67 6.77 -2.98 2.75
CA TRP A 67 7.48 -3.99 3.53
C TRP A 67 6.92 -4.06 4.96
N ASN A 68 6.74 -2.91 5.62
CA ASN A 68 6.17 -2.86 6.96
C ASN A 68 4.73 -3.40 7.01
N LEU A 69 3.90 -3.04 6.03
CA LEU A 69 2.53 -3.56 5.92
C LEU A 69 2.52 -5.09 5.75
N ASN A 70 3.36 -5.62 4.87
CA ASN A 70 3.47 -7.07 4.67
C ASN A 70 3.98 -7.81 5.91
N ARG A 71 4.80 -7.18 6.77
CA ARG A 71 5.23 -7.76 8.04
C ARG A 71 4.12 -7.80 9.09
N MET A 72 3.19 -6.85 9.07
CA MET A 72 2.07 -6.82 10.03
C MET A 72 1.06 -7.94 9.79
N ASP A 73 0.95 -8.41 8.55
CA ASP A 73 0.01 -9.45 8.15
C ASP A 73 0.64 -10.32 7.06
N PRO A 74 1.55 -11.25 7.42
CA PRO A 74 2.23 -12.10 6.45
C PRO A 74 1.28 -13.02 5.68
N ASP A 75 0.12 -13.37 6.25
CA ASP A 75 -0.87 -14.25 5.63
C ASP A 75 -1.79 -13.51 4.64
N GLY A 76 -1.84 -12.17 4.72
CA GLY A 76 -2.58 -11.33 3.77
C GLY A 76 -4.09 -11.35 4.02
N ALA A 77 -4.50 -11.72 5.23
CA ALA A 77 -5.89 -11.82 5.63
C ALA A 77 -6.59 -10.46 5.73
N LEU A 78 -5.83 -9.39 5.99
CA LEU A 78 -6.33 -8.03 6.18
C LEU A 78 -6.10 -7.20 4.92
N GLY A 79 -7.09 -6.43 4.48
CA GLY A 79 -6.95 -5.44 3.41
C GLY A 79 -5.92 -4.36 3.75
N GLU A 80 -5.22 -3.83 2.74
CA GLU A 80 -4.16 -2.82 2.93
C GLU A 80 -4.67 -1.53 3.59
N THR A 81 -5.89 -1.09 3.25
CA THR A 81 -6.56 0.05 3.89
C THR A 81 -6.91 -0.23 5.35
N THR A 82 -7.27 -1.46 5.69
CA THR A 82 -7.54 -1.88 7.06
C THR A 82 -6.25 -1.87 7.89
N GLN A 83 -5.16 -2.40 7.35
CA GLN A 83 -3.84 -2.35 8.00
C GLN A 83 -3.38 -0.91 8.26
N LEU A 84 -3.54 -0.01 7.27
CA LEU A 84 -3.26 1.42 7.43
C LEU A 84 -4.15 2.08 8.49
N ALA A 85 -5.44 1.75 8.54
CA ALA A 85 -6.35 2.26 9.55
C ALA A 85 -5.97 1.78 10.97
N LEU A 86 -5.53 0.53 11.10
CA LEU A 86 -5.01 -0.02 12.36
C LEU A 86 -3.73 0.69 12.79
N LEU A 87 -2.79 0.90 11.87
CA LEU A 87 -1.57 1.67 12.09
C LEU A 87 -1.88 3.09 12.57
N TRP A 88 -2.78 3.78 11.89
CA TRP A 88 -3.22 5.12 12.25
C TRP A 88 -3.86 5.16 13.63
N ARG A 89 -4.73 4.20 13.94
CA ARG A 89 -5.39 4.10 15.25
C ARG A 89 -4.40 3.79 16.36
N ALA A 90 -3.43 2.91 16.12
CA ALA A 90 -2.37 2.58 17.06
C ALA A 90 -1.45 3.79 17.31
N ALA A 91 -1.09 4.54 16.26
CA ALA A 91 -0.29 5.75 16.40
C ALA A 91 -1.03 6.85 17.17
N ARG A 92 -2.34 7.01 16.96
CA ARG A 92 -3.15 8.03 17.63
C ARG A 92 -3.49 7.67 19.07
N ASN A 93 -3.71 6.39 19.36
CA ASN A 93 -4.01 5.88 20.69
C ASN A 93 -3.06 4.73 21.04
N PRO A 94 -1.83 5.03 21.47
CA PRO A 94 -0.80 4.02 21.75
C PRO A 94 -1.04 3.24 23.05
N TYR A 95 -2.07 3.59 23.83
CA TYR A 95 -2.36 2.97 25.11
C TYR A 95 -3.49 1.95 24.99
N ILE A 96 -3.18 0.69 25.29
CA ILE A 96 -4.15 -0.37 25.54
C ILE A 96 -4.27 -0.51 27.05
N THR A 97 -5.28 0.13 27.65
CA THR A 97 -5.59 -0.05 29.07
C THR A 97 -6.49 -1.27 29.25
N ASN A 98 -5.95 -2.36 29.80
CA ASN A 98 -6.72 -3.55 30.20
C ASN A 98 -7.52 -3.35 31.51
N THR A 99 -7.59 -2.12 32.04
CA THR A 99 -8.20 -1.81 33.33
C THR A 99 -9.72 -1.71 33.31
N GLY A 100 -10.37 -1.96 32.17
CA GLY A 100 -11.81 -1.75 31.97
C GLY A 100 -12.66 -2.97 31.59
N ARG A 101 -12.10 -4.19 31.48
CA ARG A 101 -12.94 -5.39 31.33
C ARG A 101 -13.49 -5.79 32.71
N ARG A 102 -14.60 -5.17 33.09
CA ARG A 102 -15.55 -5.72 34.07
C ARG A 102 -16.69 -6.40 33.32
#